data_AF-A0AAC9SU35-F1
#
_entry.id   AF-A0AAC9SU35-F1
#
_cell.length_a   1.000
_cell.length_b   1.000
_cell.length_c   1.000
_cell.angle_alpha   90.00
_cell.angle_beta   90.00
_cell.angle_gamma   90.00
#
_symmetry.space_group_name_H-M   'P 1'
#
loop_
_entity.id
_entity.type
_entity.pdbx_description
1 polymer ?
#
loop_
_entity_poly.entity_id
_entity_poly.type
_entity_poly.pdbx_seq_one_letter_code
_entity_poly.pdbx_strand_id
1 'polypeptide(L)'
;MNDPRAKMDGNRLLAMGAPQADWTKAPGRVPGFWVALLGLVVAVVYPVPALVIGAVGLYFTMQAYRVIPAGARGRGLTVAALALAGATLAVVALRIVLALLR
;
A
#
# COMPACT_ATOMS: atom_id res chain seq x y z
N MET A 1 -1.39 -4.07 -51.19
CA MET A 1 -0.21 -4.07 -50.31
C MET A 1 -0.61 -4.80 -49.03
N ASN A 2 -0.40 -6.12 -48.99
CA ASN A 2 -0.80 -6.99 -47.87
C ASN A 2 0.43 -7.25 -47.00
N ASP A 3 0.61 -6.46 -45.95
CA ASP A 3 1.68 -6.70 -44.98
C ASP A 3 1.27 -7.85 -44.04
N PRO A 4 1.95 -9.01 -44.05
CA PRO A 4 1.62 -10.14 -43.18
C PRO A 4 1.79 -9.87 -41.69
N ARG A 5 2.40 -8.73 -41.30
CA ARG A 5 2.51 -8.28 -39.90
C ARG A 5 1.21 -7.67 -39.36
N ALA A 6 0.30 -7.27 -40.23
CA ALA A 6 -0.99 -6.67 -39.87
C ALA A 6 -2.12 -7.70 -39.80
N LYS A 7 -1.85 -8.95 -39.38
CA LYS A 7 -2.90 -9.93 -39.08
C LYS A 7 -3.64 -9.54 -37.79
N MET A 8 -4.57 -8.60 -37.92
CA MET A 8 -5.56 -8.26 -36.88
C MET A 8 -6.81 -9.13 -36.97
N ASP A 9 -7.07 -9.76 -38.11
CA ASP A 9 -8.23 -10.61 -38.33
C ASP A 9 -8.07 -11.98 -37.64
N GLY A 10 -8.99 -12.27 -36.72
CA GLY A 10 -9.03 -13.53 -35.95
C GLY A 10 -8.43 -13.45 -34.55
N ASN A 11 -7.74 -12.36 -34.22
CA ASN A 11 -7.25 -12.14 -32.86
C ASN A 11 -8.42 -11.59 -32.03
N ARG A 12 -9.02 -12.42 -31.18
CA ARG A 12 -10.11 -12.07 -30.25
C ARG A 12 -9.75 -10.98 -29.22
N LEU A 13 -8.75 -10.13 -29.48
CA LEU A 13 -8.29 -9.06 -28.60
C LEU A 13 -9.40 -8.05 -28.26
N LEU A 14 -10.27 -7.74 -29.22
CA LEU A 14 -11.47 -6.92 -28.98
C LEU A 14 -12.50 -7.62 -28.07
N ALA A 15 -12.56 -8.96 -28.10
CA ALA A 15 -13.46 -9.77 -27.27
C ALA A 15 -12.89 -10.14 -25.89
N MET A 16 -11.58 -9.97 -25.68
CA MET A 16 -10.93 -10.20 -24.38
C MET A 16 -11.24 -9.10 -23.36
N GLY A 17 -11.89 -8.00 -23.78
CA GLY A 17 -12.06 -6.81 -22.96
C GLY A 17 -10.71 -6.13 -22.69
N ALA A 18 -10.75 -4.85 -22.28
CA ALA A 18 -9.52 -4.20 -21.85
C ALA A 18 -8.92 -5.02 -20.69
N PRO A 19 -7.60 -5.31 -20.69
CA PRO A 19 -6.96 -5.96 -19.55
C PRO A 19 -7.34 -5.19 -18.29
N GLN A 20 -8.00 -5.84 -17.33
CA GLN A 20 -8.19 -5.21 -16.02
C GLN A 20 -6.78 -4.88 -15.50
N ALA A 21 -6.49 -3.59 -15.36
CA ALA A 21 -5.20 -3.15 -14.85
C ALA A 21 -5.01 -3.78 -13.45
N ASP A 22 -4.09 -4.74 -13.34
CA ASP A 22 -3.77 -5.41 -12.10
C ASP A 22 -2.73 -4.57 -11.35
N TRP A 23 -3.17 -3.92 -10.27
CA TRP A 23 -2.33 -3.05 -9.45
C TRP A 23 -1.69 -3.78 -8.27
N THR A 24 -1.75 -5.11 -8.25
CA THR A 24 -1.09 -5.90 -7.19
C THR A 24 0.43 -5.77 -7.21
N LYS A 25 1.02 -5.37 -8.33
CA LYS A 25 2.47 -5.14 -8.46
C LYS A 25 2.88 -3.69 -8.26
N ALA A 26 1.98 -2.83 -7.79
CA ALA A 26 2.28 -1.42 -7.56
C ALA A 26 3.46 -1.25 -6.58
N PRO A 27 4.47 -0.42 -6.93
CA PRO A 27 5.62 -0.17 -6.06
C PRO A 27 5.17 0.48 -4.75
N GLY A 28 5.84 0.15 -3.64
CA GLY A 28 5.49 0.66 -2.31
C GLY A 28 4.38 -0.11 -1.59
N ARG A 29 3.57 -0.90 -2.29
CA ARG A 29 2.38 -1.57 -1.72
C ARG A 29 2.73 -2.62 -0.66
N VAL A 30 3.51 -3.62 -1.06
CA VAL A 30 3.96 -4.71 -0.19
C VAL A 30 4.95 -4.22 0.87
N PRO A 31 6.03 -3.48 0.53
CA PRO A 31 6.95 -2.99 1.54
C PRO A 31 6.27 -2.00 2.50
N GLY A 32 5.37 -1.12 2.02
CA GLY A 32 4.62 -0.20 2.88
C GLY A 32 3.76 -0.91 3.90
N PHE A 33 3.08 -2.00 3.50
CA PHE A 33 2.31 -2.83 4.44
C PHE A 33 3.19 -3.46 5.52
N TRP A 34 4.28 -4.14 5.14
CA TRP A 34 5.13 -4.83 6.11
C TRP A 34 5.83 -3.86 7.05
N VAL A 35 6.29 -2.71 6.55
CA VAL A 35 6.93 -1.70 7.39
C VAL A 35 5.91 -1.03 8.32
N ALA A 36 4.67 -0.76 7.86
CA ALA A 36 3.60 -0.24 8.72
C ALA A 36 3.22 -1.24 9.82
N LEU A 37 3.14 -2.54 9.49
CA LEU A 37 2.90 -3.60 10.47
C LEU A 37 4.02 -3.68 11.49
N LEU A 38 5.28 -3.64 11.04
CA LEU A 38 6.44 -3.61 11.91
C LEU A 38 6.41 -2.39 12.84
N GLY A 39 6.07 -1.21 12.31
CA GLY A 39 5.91 0.02 13.09
C GLY A 39 4.92 -0.15 14.24
N LEU A 40 3.76 -0.75 13.97
CA LEU A 40 2.75 -1.03 15.00
C LEU A 40 3.28 -2.00 16.07
N VAL A 41 3.95 -3.07 15.68
CA VAL A 41 4.53 -4.04 16.62
C VAL A 41 5.58 -3.38 17.50
N VAL A 42 6.46 -2.57 16.92
CA VAL A 42 7.51 -1.85 17.64
C VAL A 42 6.91 -0.79 18.58
N ALA A 43 5.78 -0.17 18.23
CA ALA A 43 5.13 0.87 19.06
C ALA A 43 4.74 0.41 20.46
N VAL A 44 4.47 -0.89 20.63
CA VAL A 44 4.11 -1.47 21.92
C VAL A 44 5.28 -1.39 22.91
N VAL A 45 6.50 -1.63 22.43
CA VAL A 45 7.70 -1.74 23.28
C VAL A 45 8.54 -0.45 23.24
N TYR A 46 8.71 0.11 22.04
CA TYR A 46 9.59 1.24 21.76
C TYR A 46 8.81 2.34 21.01
N PRO A 47 8.04 3.18 21.71
CA PRO A 47 7.14 4.14 21.08
C PRO A 47 7.86 5.17 20.19
N VAL A 48 9.05 5.63 20.60
CA VAL A 48 9.80 6.64 19.82
C VAL A 48 10.39 6.05 18.52
N PRO A 49 11.13 4.93 18.54
CA PRO A 49 11.57 4.25 17.30
C PRO A 49 10.43 3.87 16.36
N ALA A 50 9.26 3.52 16.91
CA ALA A 50 8.09 3.18 16.12
C ALA A 50 7.58 4.33 15.24
N LEU A 51 7.76 5.60 15.67
CA LEU A 51 7.41 6.75 14.84
C LEU A 51 8.25 6.81 13.56
N VAL A 52 9.54 6.50 13.64
CA VAL A 52 10.45 6.50 12.49
C VAL A 52 10.07 5.37 11.52
N ILE A 53 9.87 4.16 12.05
CA ILE A 53 9.45 3.00 11.24
C ILE A 53 8.08 3.27 10.60
N GLY A 54 7.13 3.79 11.38
CA GLY A 54 5.80 4.17 10.93
C GLY A 54 5.84 5.22 9.80
N ALA A 55 6.72 6.23 9.91
CA ALA A 55 6.90 7.23 8.86
C ALA A 55 7.44 6.63 7.56
N VAL A 56 8.41 5.70 7.64
CA VAL A 56 8.93 4.97 6.46
C VAL A 56 7.84 4.09 5.84
N GLY A 57 7.05 3.38 6.65
CA GLY A 57 5.93 2.57 6.17
C GLY A 57 4.84 3.42 5.51
N LEU A 58 4.51 4.57 6.11
CA LEU A 58 3.58 5.54 5.56
C LEU A 58 4.09 6.10 4.21
N TYR A 59 5.38 6.39 4.10
CA TYR A 59 5.98 6.88 2.85
C TYR A 59 5.78 5.90 1.69
N PHE A 60 6.14 4.62 1.88
CA PHE A 60 5.91 3.58 0.86
C PHE A 60 4.43 3.38 0.55
N THR A 61 3.59 3.42 1.58
CA THR A 61 2.14 3.30 1.43
C THR A 61 1.56 4.46 0.61
N MET A 62 2.03 5.68 0.85
CA MET A 62 1.62 6.87 0.11
C MET A 62 2.07 6.84 -1.34
N GLN A 63 3.26 6.32 -1.64
CA GLN A 63 3.68 6.06 -3.01
C GLN A 63 2.67 5.18 -3.73
N ALA A 64 2.29 4.03 -3.14
CA ALA A 64 1.31 3.14 -3.72
C ALA A 64 -0.09 3.76 -3.80
N TYR A 65 -0.50 4.54 -2.81
CA TYR A 65 -1.84 5.14 -2.74
C TYR A 65 -2.10 6.16 -3.86
N ARG A 66 -1.05 6.88 -4.29
CA ARG A 66 -1.12 7.90 -5.34
C ARG A 66 -1.28 7.31 -6.75
N VAL A 67 -0.76 6.10 -7.00
CA VAL A 67 -0.80 5.47 -8.33
C VAL A 67 -1.95 4.49 -8.51
N ILE A 68 -2.38 3.79 -7.46
CA ILE A 68 -3.45 2.78 -7.59
C ILE A 68 -4.80 3.50 -7.63
N PRO A 69 -5.66 3.34 -8.65
CA PRO A 69 -6.99 3.98 -8.69
C PRO A 69 -7.93 3.50 -7.58
N ALA A 70 -8.93 4.32 -7.21
CA ALA A 70 -9.99 3.89 -6.30
C ALA A 70 -10.78 2.72 -6.90
N GLY A 71 -11.12 1.71 -6.08
CA GLY A 71 -11.82 0.51 -6.53
C GLY A 71 -10.97 -0.51 -7.31
N ALA A 72 -9.70 -0.20 -7.59
CA ALA A 72 -8.81 -1.11 -8.31
C ALA A 72 -8.38 -2.32 -7.46
N ARG A 73 -8.29 -3.48 -8.11
CA ARG A 73 -7.80 -4.72 -7.49
C ARG A 73 -6.37 -4.53 -7.01
N GLY A 74 -6.17 -4.63 -5.70
CA GLY A 74 -4.88 -4.42 -5.04
C GLY A 74 -4.83 -3.21 -4.10
N ARG A 75 -5.79 -2.29 -4.14
CA ARG A 75 -5.84 -1.10 -3.25
C ARG A 75 -6.11 -1.44 -1.79
N GLY A 76 -6.76 -2.57 -1.51
CA GLY A 76 -7.07 -3.00 -0.14
C GLY A 76 -5.85 -3.10 0.77
N LEU A 77 -4.71 -3.61 0.27
CA LEU A 77 -3.48 -3.71 1.06
C LEU A 77 -2.92 -2.33 1.44
N THR A 78 -3.00 -1.37 0.51
CA THR A 78 -2.58 0.01 0.76
C THR A 78 -3.46 0.70 1.79
N VAL A 79 -4.77 0.45 1.76
CA VAL A 79 -5.71 0.98 2.77
C VAL A 79 -5.45 0.34 4.14
N ALA A 80 -5.19 -0.96 4.19
CA ALA A 80 -4.81 -1.64 5.43
C ALA A 80 -3.50 -1.06 6.01
N ALA A 81 -2.50 -0.78 5.16
CA ALA A 81 -1.26 -0.16 5.59
C ALA A 81 -1.46 1.27 6.14
N LEU A 82 -2.36 2.07 5.55
CA LEU A 82 -2.74 3.38 6.10
C LEU A 82 -3.41 3.24 7.47
N ALA A 83 -4.31 2.27 7.62
CA ALA A 83 -4.95 1.99 8.91
C ALA A 83 -3.92 1.58 9.98
N LEU A 84 -2.93 0.74 9.62
CA LEU A 84 -1.84 0.35 10.52
C LEU A 84 -0.98 1.55 10.93
N ALA A 85 -0.67 2.46 10.00
CA ALA A 85 0.06 3.69 10.32
C ALA A 85 -0.73 4.58 11.30
N GLY A 86 -2.05 4.74 11.07
CA GLY A 86 -2.93 5.46 12.01
C GLY A 86 -2.98 4.80 13.39
N ALA A 87 -3.10 3.47 13.44
CA ALA A 87 -3.08 2.71 14.69
C ALA A 87 -1.73 2.86 15.43
N THR A 88 -0.62 2.88 14.71
CA THR A 88 0.72 3.10 15.27
C THR A 88 0.78 4.45 16.00
N LEU A 89 0.28 5.53 15.38
CA LEU A 89 0.22 6.84 16.02
C LEU A 89 -0.67 6.85 17.26
N ALA A 90 -1.83 6.19 17.21
CA ALA A 90 -2.74 6.10 18.35
C ALA A 90 -2.09 5.35 19.53
N VAL A 91 -1.40 4.24 19.27
CA VAL A 91 -0.68 3.47 20.29
C VAL A 91 0.45 4.29 20.90
N VAL A 92 1.25 4.99 20.08
CA VAL A 92 2.33 5.85 20.58
C VAL A 92 1.77 6.99 21.44
N ALA A 93 0.72 7.66 20.99
CA ALA A 93 0.07 8.73 21.75
C ALA A 93 -0.46 8.22 23.11
N LEU A 94 -1.15 7.08 23.11
CA LEU A 94 -1.64 6.45 24.34
C LEU A 94 -0.49 6.13 25.30
N ARG A 95 0.61 5.57 24.80
CA ARG A 95 1.80 5.25 25.60
C ARG A 95 2.43 6.48 26.23
N ILE A 96 2.50 7.60 25.50
CA ILE A 96 3.00 8.88 26.02
C ILE A 96 2.09 9.41 27.12
N VAL A 97 0.78 9.43 26.91
CA VAL A 97 -0.20 9.88 27.92
C VAL A 97 -0.09 9.03 29.18
N LEU A 98 -0.05 7.70 29.04
CA LEU A 98 0.10 6.79 30.18
C LEU A 98 1.43 6.98 30.92
N ALA A 99 2.51 7.37 30.22
CA ALA A 99 3.79 7.67 30.84
C ALA A 99 3.80 9.00 31.60
N LEU A 100 2.99 9.99 31.18
CA LEU A 100 2.86 11.29 31.85
C LEU A 100 1.93 11.25 33.07
N LEU A 101 0.99 10.31 33.10
CA LEU A 101 0.04 10.11 34.20
C LEU A 101 0.61 9.26 35.34
N ARG A 102 1.83 8.74 35.17
CA ARG A 102 2.51 7.86 36.13
C ARG A 102 3.60 8.62 36.87
#